data_AF-A0A151U4E1-F1
#
_entry.id   AF-A0A151U4E1-F1
#
_cell.length_a   1.000
_cell.length_b   1.000
_cell.length_c   1.000
_cell.angle_alpha   90.00
_cell.angle_beta   90.00
_cell.angle_gamma   90.00
#
_symmetry.space_group_name_H-M   'P 1'
#
loop_
_entity.id
_entity.type
_entity.pdbx_description
1 polymer ?
#
loop_
_entity_poly.entity_id
_entity_poly.type
_entity_poly.pdbx_seq_one_letter_code
_entity_poly.pdbx_strand_id
1 'polypeptide(L)'
;MEESVFSLVSDDIVLAIFSKLEDDPRHWARVACVCTRFLSLVRHSCWRTKCSQTFPSLITDSPSASTSASLLKLAVCCPGLRHAGVAAKGADSRRPHLARGNWDLRREQGCKLLATQFRRDSLYLCDWPGCVHSQENRNYMLFRGLFQNFKATRVWRTINDDKRRKIHVECAFCTCRHTWDLGSAFCLRRGFGCHRDGEPVVRAFVCENGHVSGAWTHVPLYS
;
A
#
# COMPACT_ATOMS: atom_id res chain seq x y z
N MET A 1 9.38 0.33 -40.96
CA MET A 1 9.23 -0.05 -39.53
C MET A 1 10.39 -0.98 -39.26
N GLU A 2 11.45 -0.52 -38.61
CA GLU A 2 12.62 -1.36 -38.36
C GLU A 2 12.22 -2.51 -37.43
N GLU A 3 12.53 -3.74 -37.83
CA GLU A 3 12.42 -4.90 -36.96
C GLU A 3 13.40 -4.71 -35.80
N SER A 4 12.87 -4.49 -34.61
CA SER A 4 13.64 -4.46 -33.38
C SER A 4 14.35 -5.80 -33.20
N VAL A 5 15.63 -5.81 -32.83
CA VAL A 5 16.38 -7.04 -32.49
C VAL A 5 15.61 -7.93 -31.50
N PHE A 6 14.79 -7.34 -30.63
CA PHE A 6 13.96 -8.07 -29.69
C PHE A 6 12.82 -8.88 -30.34
N SER A 7 12.39 -8.57 -31.56
CA SER A 7 11.39 -9.39 -32.27
C SER A 7 11.90 -10.81 -32.55
N LEU A 8 13.22 -10.97 -32.72
CA LEU A 8 13.89 -12.23 -33.01
C LEU A 8 14.25 -13.03 -31.75
N VAL A 9 14.15 -12.41 -30.57
CA VAL A 9 14.50 -13.01 -29.27
C VAL A 9 13.26 -13.63 -28.65
N SER A 10 13.36 -14.83 -28.07
CA SER A 10 12.24 -15.50 -27.39
C SER A 10 11.83 -14.80 -26.10
N ASP A 11 10.59 -15.01 -25.66
CA ASP A 11 10.08 -14.44 -24.41
C ASP A 11 10.89 -14.85 -23.18
N ASP A 12 11.42 -16.08 -23.14
CA ASP A 12 12.25 -16.56 -22.02
C ASP A 12 13.53 -15.76 -21.86
N ILE A 13 14.20 -15.42 -22.97
CA ILE A 13 15.42 -14.60 -22.94
C ILE A 13 15.07 -13.16 -22.53
N VAL A 14 13.97 -12.61 -23.03
CA VAL A 14 13.50 -11.27 -22.63
C VAL A 14 13.18 -11.23 -21.13
N LEU A 15 12.52 -12.26 -20.60
CA LEU A 15 12.24 -12.38 -19.17
C LEU A 15 13.51 -12.55 -18.33
N ALA A 16 14.49 -13.31 -18.83
CA ALA A 16 15.80 -13.43 -18.19
C ALA A 16 16.51 -12.08 -18.12
N ILE A 17 16.47 -11.27 -19.18
CA ILE A 17 16.98 -9.88 -19.16
C ILE A 17 16.20 -9.04 -18.14
N PHE A 18 14.87 -9.10 -18.15
CA PHE A 18 14.04 -8.32 -17.23
C PHE A 18 14.32 -8.70 -15.77
N SER A 19 14.62 -9.95 -15.45
CA SER A 19 15.00 -10.36 -14.09
C SER A 19 16.24 -9.61 -13.55
N LYS A 20 17.14 -9.16 -14.44
CA LYS A 20 18.32 -8.36 -14.06
C LYS A 20 17.98 -6.90 -13.73
N LEU A 21 16.75 -6.47 -14.00
CA LEU A 21 16.23 -5.12 -13.76
C LEU A 21 15.31 -5.03 -12.54
N GLU A 22 15.24 -6.10 -11.73
CA GLU A 22 14.32 -6.20 -10.59
C GLU A 22 14.71 -5.29 -9.40
N ASP A 23 15.95 -4.80 -9.39
CA ASP A 23 16.51 -3.94 -8.37
C ASP A 23 15.75 -2.62 -8.20
N ASP A 24 15.22 -2.07 -9.30
CA ASP A 24 14.41 -0.86 -9.30
C ASP A 24 13.11 -1.07 -10.09
N PRO A 25 11.93 -0.96 -9.44
CA PRO A 25 10.63 -1.13 -10.10
C PRO A 25 10.39 -0.14 -11.24
N ARG A 26 11.14 0.97 -11.29
CA ARG A 26 11.12 1.93 -12.40
C ARG A 26 11.71 1.35 -13.67
N HIS A 27 12.65 0.40 -13.60
CA HIS A 27 13.23 -0.24 -14.78
C HIS A 27 12.16 -1.03 -15.54
N TRP A 28 11.38 -1.86 -14.84
CA TRP A 28 10.25 -2.59 -15.44
C TRP A 28 9.18 -1.67 -16.01
N ALA A 29 8.88 -0.55 -15.33
CA ALA A 29 7.95 0.44 -15.86
C ALA A 29 8.46 1.06 -17.19
N ARG A 30 9.76 1.37 -17.28
CA ARG A 30 10.36 1.94 -18.49
C ARG A 30 10.35 0.95 -19.66
N VAL A 31 10.75 -0.31 -19.45
CA VAL A 31 10.75 -1.31 -20.53
C VAL A 31 9.32 -1.66 -20.97
N ALA A 32 8.35 -1.64 -20.06
CA ALA A 32 6.93 -1.83 -20.41
C ALA A 32 6.40 -0.74 -21.36
N CYS A 33 7.01 0.44 -21.41
CA CYS A 33 6.64 1.52 -22.33
C CYS A 33 7.21 1.34 -23.75
N VAL A 34 8.12 0.39 -23.97
CA VAL A 34 8.79 0.21 -25.28
C VAL A 34 7.85 -0.41 -26.31
N CYS A 35 7.10 -1.44 -25.94
CA CYS A 35 6.13 -2.10 -26.82
C CYS A 35 5.07 -2.89 -26.04
N THR A 36 3.98 -3.26 -26.72
CA THR A 36 2.87 -4.04 -26.12
C THR A 36 3.31 -5.42 -25.64
N ARG A 37 4.27 -6.05 -26.33
CA ARG A 37 4.86 -7.34 -25.92
C ARG A 37 5.56 -7.21 -24.56
N PHE A 38 6.41 -6.20 -24.39
CA PHE A 38 7.11 -5.96 -23.12
C PHE A 38 6.14 -5.59 -22.00
N LEU A 39 5.13 -4.76 -22.31
CA LEU A 39 4.05 -4.46 -21.37
C LEU A 39 3.35 -5.74 -20.88
N SER A 40 3.05 -6.67 -21.78
CA SER A 40 2.42 -7.95 -21.43
C SER A 40 3.32 -8.80 -20.52
N LEU A 41 4.59 -8.99 -20.90
CA LEU A 41 5.57 -9.76 -20.13
C LEU A 41 5.78 -9.19 -18.72
N VAL A 42 5.95 -7.87 -18.61
CA VAL A 42 6.11 -7.21 -17.31
C VAL A 42 4.87 -7.38 -16.43
N ARG A 43 3.66 -7.19 -16.99
CA ARG A 43 2.41 -7.26 -16.21
C ARG A 43 2.04 -8.67 -15.77
N HIS A 44 2.24 -9.66 -16.63
CA HIS A 44 1.72 -11.01 -16.42
C HIS A 44 2.75 -12.00 -15.89
N SER A 45 4.04 -11.74 -16.13
CA SER A 45 5.14 -12.60 -15.70
C SER A 45 5.96 -11.94 -14.59
N CYS A 46 6.67 -10.83 -14.88
CA CYS A 46 7.60 -10.22 -13.92
C CYS A 46 6.89 -9.80 -12.62
N TRP A 47 5.82 -9.01 -12.73
CA TRP A 47 5.09 -8.57 -11.54
C TRP A 47 4.36 -9.70 -10.83
N ARG A 48 3.88 -10.70 -11.55
CA ARG A 48 3.24 -11.87 -10.94
C ARG A 48 4.25 -12.64 -10.09
N THR A 49 5.42 -12.95 -10.65
CA THR A 49 6.50 -13.64 -9.92
C THR A 49 6.94 -12.83 -8.70
N LYS A 50 7.16 -11.52 -8.86
CA LYS A 50 7.54 -10.66 -7.73
C LYS A 50 6.47 -10.63 -6.64
N CYS A 51 5.21 -10.43 -7.02
CA CYS A 51 4.11 -10.44 -6.07
C CYS A 51 4.02 -11.80 -5.35
N SER A 52 4.20 -12.93 -6.04
CA SER A 52 4.19 -14.27 -5.42
C SER A 52 5.31 -14.47 -4.41
N GLN A 53 6.48 -13.87 -4.63
CA GLN A 53 7.59 -13.91 -3.68
C GLN A 53 7.36 -12.97 -2.48
N THR A 54 6.87 -11.75 -2.73
CA THR A 54 6.64 -10.75 -1.67
C THR A 54 5.39 -11.05 -0.85
N PHE A 55 4.38 -11.69 -1.46
CA PHE A 55 3.08 -11.97 -0.87
C PHE A 55 2.57 -13.41 -1.08
N PRO A 56 3.32 -14.45 -0.67
CA PRO A 56 2.98 -15.84 -0.99
C PRO A 56 1.59 -16.25 -0.50
N SER A 57 1.16 -15.73 0.65
CA SER A 57 -0.14 -16.05 1.27
C SER A 57 -1.32 -15.22 0.73
N LEU A 58 -1.08 -14.08 0.10
CA LEU A 58 -2.14 -13.14 -0.31
C LEU A 58 -2.65 -13.39 -1.72
N ILE A 59 -1.91 -14.15 -2.54
CA ILE A 59 -2.21 -14.38 -3.96
C ILE A 59 -3.02 -15.66 -4.17
N THR A 60 -3.00 -16.59 -3.23
CA THR A 60 -3.69 -17.88 -3.32
C THR A 60 -5.21 -17.73 -3.43
N ASP A 61 -5.79 -16.62 -2.96
CA ASP A 61 -7.25 -16.47 -2.81
C ASP A 61 -7.89 -15.37 -3.68
N SER A 62 -7.15 -14.66 -4.56
CA SER A 62 -7.72 -13.53 -5.33
C SER A 62 -7.32 -13.53 -6.82
N PRO A 63 -8.23 -13.94 -7.74
CA PRO A 63 -7.90 -14.16 -9.16
C PRO A 63 -8.01 -12.92 -10.06
N SER A 64 -8.21 -11.71 -9.53
CA SER A 64 -8.46 -10.51 -10.36
C SER A 64 -7.18 -9.80 -10.79
N ALA A 65 -7.07 -9.45 -12.08
CA ALA A 65 -6.00 -8.61 -12.64
C ALA A 65 -5.96 -7.17 -12.06
N SER A 66 -7.05 -6.67 -11.47
CA SER A 66 -7.05 -5.40 -10.74
C SER A 66 -6.26 -5.49 -9.42
N THR A 67 -6.12 -6.70 -8.89
CA THR A 67 -5.36 -7.00 -7.68
C THR A 67 -3.86 -6.93 -7.95
N SER A 68 -3.32 -7.42 -9.07
CA SER A 68 -1.87 -7.43 -9.31
C SER A 68 -1.26 -6.02 -9.44
N ALA A 69 -1.91 -5.11 -10.17
CA ALA A 69 -1.42 -3.73 -10.30
C ALA A 69 -1.54 -2.94 -8.98
N SER A 70 -2.60 -3.21 -8.20
CA SER A 70 -2.78 -2.57 -6.89
C SER A 70 -1.79 -3.11 -5.86
N LEU A 71 -1.55 -4.43 -5.85
CA LEU A 71 -0.54 -5.10 -5.02
C LEU A 71 0.86 -4.59 -5.34
N LEU A 72 1.17 -4.40 -6.62
CA LEU A 72 2.42 -3.79 -7.03
C LEU A 72 2.56 -2.38 -6.44
N LYS A 73 1.58 -1.51 -6.70
CA LYS A 73 1.60 -0.14 -6.14
C LYS A 73 1.71 -0.17 -4.62
N LEU A 74 1.10 -1.14 -3.96
CA LEU A 74 1.17 -1.29 -2.51
C LEU A 74 2.54 -1.79 -2.06
N ALA A 75 3.22 -2.66 -2.80
CA ALA A 75 4.58 -3.09 -2.50
C ALA A 75 5.57 -1.93 -2.60
N VAL A 76 5.47 -1.13 -3.68
CA VAL A 76 6.54 -0.18 -4.03
C VAL A 76 6.20 1.28 -3.78
N CYS A 77 4.93 1.67 -3.61
CA CYS A 77 4.56 3.08 -3.45
C CYS A 77 4.23 3.46 -2.01
N CYS A 78 4.71 4.63 -1.61
CA CYS A 78 4.18 5.37 -0.48
C CYS A 78 2.80 5.95 -0.84
N PRO A 79 1.81 5.95 0.08
CA PRO A 79 0.51 6.56 -0.17
C PRO A 79 0.55 8.10 -0.29
N GLY A 80 1.60 8.73 0.26
CA GLY A 80 1.68 10.19 0.42
C GLY A 80 0.74 10.73 1.51
N LEU A 81 0.93 11.99 1.89
CA LEU A 81 0.22 12.62 3.01
C LEU A 81 -1.31 12.68 2.79
N ARG A 82 -1.78 12.91 1.55
CA ARG A 82 -3.21 13.01 1.23
C ARG A 82 -3.95 11.73 1.57
N HIS A 83 -3.45 10.58 1.10
CA HIS A 83 -4.11 9.28 1.28
C HIS A 83 -3.89 8.71 2.68
N ALA A 84 -2.99 9.31 3.46
CA ALA A 84 -2.82 9.05 4.89
C ALA A 84 -3.65 9.99 5.78
N GLY A 85 -4.54 10.80 5.19
CA GLY A 85 -5.45 11.70 5.92
C GLY A 85 -4.77 12.89 6.57
N VAL A 86 -3.63 13.35 6.03
CA VAL A 86 -2.89 14.51 6.54
C VAL A 86 -3.09 15.68 5.57
N ALA A 87 -3.66 16.78 6.08
CA ALA A 87 -3.75 18.03 5.35
C ALA A 87 -2.34 18.66 5.24
N ALA A 88 -1.75 18.59 4.05
CA ALA A 88 -0.39 19.06 3.78
C ALA A 88 -0.38 20.27 2.86
N LYS A 89 0.46 21.26 3.17
CA LYS A 89 0.83 22.35 2.25
C LYS A 89 2.02 21.87 1.40
N GLY A 90 1.95 22.03 0.07
CA GLY A 90 2.98 21.58 -0.89
C GLY A 90 2.64 20.32 -1.68
N ALA A 91 3.04 20.26 -2.96
CA ALA A 91 2.62 19.21 -3.90
C ALA A 91 3.36 17.87 -3.75
N ASP A 92 4.65 17.91 -3.43
CA ASP A 92 5.55 16.75 -3.57
C ASP A 92 5.32 15.66 -2.52
N SER A 93 4.91 16.04 -1.30
CA SER A 93 4.63 15.10 -0.21
C SER A 93 3.17 14.61 -0.20
N ARG A 94 2.29 15.21 -1.01
CA ARG A 94 0.85 14.90 -1.03
C ARG A 94 0.51 13.68 -1.87
N ARG A 95 1.25 13.45 -2.96
CA ARG A 95 0.93 12.43 -3.95
C ARG A 95 1.63 11.10 -3.62
N PRO A 96 1.07 9.96 -4.06
CA PRO A 96 1.78 8.69 -4.00
C PRO A 96 3.08 8.77 -4.79
N HIS A 97 4.15 8.22 -4.25
CA HIS A 97 5.48 8.16 -4.88
C HIS A 97 6.15 6.84 -4.56
N LEU A 98 7.30 6.55 -5.18
CA LEU A 98 8.07 5.35 -4.86
C LEU A 98 8.52 5.38 -3.39
N ALA A 99 8.17 4.35 -2.63
CA ALA A 99 8.58 4.19 -1.24
C ALA A 99 10.09 3.95 -1.15
N ARG A 100 10.71 4.61 -0.17
CA ARG A 100 12.11 4.34 0.19
C ARG A 100 12.16 3.14 1.15
N GLY A 101 13.26 2.40 1.14
CA GLY A 101 13.48 1.29 2.08
C GLY A 101 12.78 -0.01 1.69
N ASN A 102 12.44 -0.83 2.68
CA ASN A 102 11.94 -2.20 2.47
C ASN A 102 10.54 -2.21 1.82
N TRP A 103 10.33 -3.16 0.90
CA TRP A 103 9.06 -3.38 0.20
C TRP A 103 8.24 -4.54 0.76
N ASP A 104 8.80 -5.28 1.72
CA ASP A 104 8.08 -6.38 2.38
C ASP A 104 6.91 -5.87 3.21
N LEU A 105 5.85 -6.68 3.28
CA LEU A 105 4.77 -6.51 4.25
C LEU A 105 4.75 -7.68 5.22
N ARG A 106 4.61 -7.39 6.50
CA ARG A 106 4.67 -8.36 7.58
C ARG A 106 3.39 -8.34 8.40
N ARG A 107 2.88 -9.51 8.75
CA ARG A 107 1.67 -9.66 9.56
C ARG A 107 1.90 -9.14 10.99
N GLU A 108 3.11 -9.32 11.50
CA GLU A 108 3.53 -8.89 12.84
C GLU A 108 3.39 -7.37 13.00
N GLN A 109 3.68 -6.60 11.94
CA GLN A 109 3.51 -5.14 11.96
C GLN A 109 2.02 -4.76 11.98
N GLY A 110 1.17 -5.46 11.22
CA GLY A 110 -0.28 -5.24 11.24
C GLY A 110 -0.92 -5.56 12.59
N CYS A 111 -0.46 -6.61 13.28
CA CYS A 111 -0.94 -6.94 14.62
C CYS A 111 -0.66 -5.84 15.68
N LYS A 112 0.37 -5.00 15.47
CA LYS A 112 0.67 -3.86 16.36
C LYS A 112 -0.35 -2.73 16.22
N LEU A 113 -0.95 -2.59 15.04
CA LEU A 113 -1.92 -1.53 14.72
C LEU A 113 -3.32 -1.85 15.27
N LEU A 114 -3.76 -3.09 15.13
CA LEU A 114 -5.14 -3.48 15.40
C LEU A 114 -5.44 -3.68 16.90
N ALA A 115 -6.66 -3.33 17.29
CA ALA A 115 -7.19 -3.66 18.61
C ALA A 115 -7.26 -5.19 18.81
N THR A 116 -7.19 -5.63 20.07
CA THR A 116 -7.08 -7.06 20.45
C THR A 116 -8.15 -7.93 19.79
N GLN A 117 -9.40 -7.45 19.72
CA GLN A 117 -10.52 -8.18 19.11
C GLN A 117 -10.39 -8.42 17.59
N PHE A 118 -9.53 -7.66 16.92
CA PHE A 118 -9.27 -7.72 15.48
C PHE A 118 -7.93 -8.38 15.13
N ARG A 119 -7.10 -8.79 16.10
CA ARG A 119 -5.77 -9.38 15.81
C ARG A 119 -5.80 -10.70 15.03
N ARG A 120 -6.96 -11.36 14.97
CA ARG A 120 -7.18 -12.54 14.12
C ARG A 120 -7.29 -12.17 12.64
N ASP A 121 -7.68 -10.94 12.33
CA ASP A 121 -7.70 -10.46 10.95
C ASP A 121 -6.25 -10.32 10.46
N SER A 122 -5.96 -10.90 9.30
CA SER A 122 -4.62 -10.92 8.74
C SER A 122 -4.33 -9.63 7.98
N LEU A 123 -3.91 -8.60 8.72
CA LEU A 123 -3.38 -7.36 8.18
C LEU A 123 -1.86 -7.45 8.02
N TYR A 124 -1.37 -7.27 6.80
CA TYR A 124 0.05 -7.17 6.49
C TYR A 124 0.41 -5.72 6.28
N LEU A 125 1.41 -5.20 6.98
CA LEU A 125 1.88 -3.82 6.85
C LEU A 125 3.36 -3.78 6.50
N CYS A 126 3.80 -2.72 5.83
CA CYS A 126 5.22 -2.47 5.64
C CYS A 126 5.91 -2.26 6.99
N ASP A 127 7.23 -2.26 7.01
CA ASP A 127 7.96 -1.81 8.20
C ASP A 127 7.66 -0.32 8.47
N TRP A 128 7.64 0.04 9.76
CA TRP A 128 7.26 1.37 10.23
C TRP A 128 8.54 2.12 10.62
N PRO A 129 8.87 3.28 10.02
CA PRO A 129 8.17 3.95 8.91
C PRO A 129 8.50 3.35 7.53
N GLY A 130 7.54 3.42 6.60
CA GLY A 130 7.80 3.18 5.18
C GLY A 130 8.41 4.42 4.51
N CYS A 131 7.88 5.62 4.81
CA CYS A 131 8.48 6.90 4.42
C CYS A 131 8.29 7.92 5.54
N VAL A 132 9.17 8.91 5.62
CA VAL A 132 9.07 10.02 6.57
C VAL A 132 8.82 11.31 5.80
N HIS A 133 7.78 12.02 6.18
CA HIS A 133 7.35 13.27 5.57
C HIS A 133 7.31 14.37 6.63
N SER A 134 8.20 15.34 6.51
CA SER A 134 8.22 16.50 7.39
C SER A 134 7.16 17.52 6.94
N GLN A 135 6.41 18.03 7.91
CA GLN A 135 5.53 19.19 7.79
C GLN A 135 5.93 20.22 8.85
N GLU A 136 5.37 21.43 8.77
CA GLU A 136 5.71 22.57 9.64
C GLU A 136 5.82 22.19 11.13
N ASN A 137 4.89 21.35 11.64
CA ASN A 137 4.80 21.05 13.06
C ASN A 137 5.25 19.63 13.44
N ARG A 138 5.29 18.67 12.50
CA ARG A 138 5.48 17.24 12.82
C ARG A 138 6.09 16.45 11.67
N ASN A 139 6.80 15.39 12.03
CA ASN A 139 7.21 14.35 11.10
C ASN A 139 6.14 13.26 11.05
N TYR A 140 5.63 12.98 9.85
CA TYR A 140 4.66 11.94 9.58
C TYR A 140 5.36 10.70 9.03
N MET A 141 5.25 9.60 9.77
CA MET A 141 5.76 8.29 9.42
C MET A 141 4.67 7.52 8.69
N LEU A 142 4.75 7.49 7.36
CA LEU A 142 3.76 6.84 6.51
C LEU A 142 3.95 5.33 6.49
N PHE A 143 2.83 4.61 6.46
CA PHE A 143 2.79 3.17 6.29
C PHE A 143 1.69 2.76 5.30
N ARG A 144 1.87 1.57 4.74
CA ARG A 144 0.97 0.94 3.78
C ARG A 144 0.76 -0.52 4.15
N GLY A 145 -0.36 -1.10 3.71
CA GLY A 145 -0.59 -2.52 3.91
C GLY A 145 -1.91 -3.02 3.36
N LEU A 146 -2.17 -4.31 3.58
CA LEU A 146 -3.27 -5.04 2.96
C LEU A 146 -3.87 -6.04 3.94
N PHE A 147 -5.20 -6.07 4.01
CA PHE A 147 -5.93 -7.17 4.63
C PHE A 147 -6.04 -8.37 3.69
N GLN A 148 -5.61 -9.53 4.15
CA GLN A 148 -5.93 -10.80 3.51
C GLN A 148 -7.43 -11.10 3.71
N ASN A 149 -8.11 -11.50 2.62
CA ASN A 149 -9.53 -11.88 2.64
C ASN A 149 -10.40 -10.85 3.36
N PHE A 150 -10.20 -9.55 3.04
CA PHE A 150 -10.76 -8.43 3.79
C PHE A 150 -12.26 -8.57 4.07
N LYS A 151 -13.05 -9.00 3.09
CA LYS A 151 -14.51 -9.17 3.24
C LYS A 151 -14.93 -10.20 4.29
N ALA A 152 -14.06 -11.14 4.65
CA ALA A 152 -14.30 -12.13 5.72
C ALA A 152 -13.87 -11.63 7.12
N THR A 153 -13.10 -10.54 7.18
CA THR A 153 -12.53 -10.01 8.42
C THR A 153 -13.60 -9.49 9.37
N ARG A 154 -13.26 -9.42 10.67
CA ARG A 154 -14.09 -8.75 11.67
C ARG A 154 -14.07 -7.24 11.47
N VAL A 155 -12.94 -6.66 11.05
CA VAL A 155 -12.85 -5.24 10.67
C VAL A 155 -13.88 -4.89 9.60
N TRP A 156 -14.00 -5.67 8.52
CA TRP A 156 -14.99 -5.44 7.47
C TRP A 156 -16.42 -5.46 8.02
N ARG A 157 -16.76 -6.46 8.83
CA ARG A 157 -18.07 -6.54 9.51
C ARG A 157 -18.35 -5.28 10.33
N THR A 158 -17.42 -4.86 11.19
CA THR A 158 -17.60 -3.64 12.01
C THR A 158 -17.82 -2.39 11.18
N ILE A 159 -17.06 -2.16 10.10
CA ILE A 159 -17.20 -0.92 9.32
C ILE A 159 -18.41 -0.95 8.37
N ASN A 160 -18.81 -2.13 7.91
CA ASN A 160 -19.92 -2.31 6.98
C ASN A 160 -21.27 -2.34 7.70
N ASP A 161 -21.35 -3.03 8.83
CA ASP A 161 -22.61 -3.26 9.56
C ASP A 161 -23.04 -2.02 10.36
N ASP A 162 -22.09 -1.28 10.93
CA ASP A 162 -22.35 -0.02 11.67
C ASP A 162 -22.79 1.14 10.75
N LYS A 163 -22.95 0.91 9.44
CA LYS A 163 -23.18 1.93 8.40
C LYS A 163 -22.25 3.14 8.57
N ARG A 164 -21.00 2.89 8.99
CA ARG A 164 -20.04 3.97 9.25
C ARG A 164 -19.85 4.77 7.98
N ARG A 165 -19.85 6.10 8.14
CA ARG A 165 -19.73 7.01 7.00
C ARG A 165 -18.41 6.75 6.28
N LYS A 166 -18.52 6.41 5.00
CA LYS A 166 -17.40 6.42 4.06
C LYS A 166 -16.81 7.83 4.04
N ILE A 167 -15.50 7.91 4.11
CA ILE A 167 -14.76 9.16 3.98
C ILE A 167 -14.36 9.32 2.52
N HIS A 168 -14.46 10.55 2.01
CA HIS A 168 -14.08 10.90 0.65
C HIS A 168 -12.54 11.07 0.51
N VAL A 169 -11.80 10.09 1.02
CA VAL A 169 -10.38 9.88 0.76
C VAL A 169 -10.29 8.68 -0.18
N GLU A 170 -9.61 8.87 -1.30
CA GLU A 170 -9.44 7.82 -2.30
C GLU A 170 -8.35 6.83 -1.87
N CYS A 171 -8.35 5.63 -2.44
CA CYS A 171 -7.25 4.71 -2.21
C CYS A 171 -6.02 5.14 -3.03
N ALA A 172 -4.83 5.14 -2.41
CA ALA A 172 -3.58 5.43 -3.13
C ALA A 172 -3.21 4.35 -4.17
N PHE A 173 -3.73 3.13 -4.00
CA PHE A 173 -3.24 1.94 -4.70
C PHE A 173 -4.20 1.40 -5.76
N CYS A 174 -5.51 1.59 -5.59
CA CYS A 174 -6.53 1.12 -6.52
C CYS A 174 -7.52 2.23 -6.89
N THR A 175 -8.55 1.89 -7.68
CA THR A 175 -9.57 2.84 -8.17
C THR A 175 -10.69 3.15 -7.17
N CYS A 176 -10.62 2.63 -5.93
CA CYS A 176 -11.62 2.91 -4.90
C CYS A 176 -11.61 4.39 -4.53
N ARG A 177 -12.77 5.06 -4.62
CA ARG A 177 -12.92 6.49 -4.31
C ARG A 177 -13.22 6.80 -2.84
N HIS A 178 -13.42 5.75 -2.04
CA HIS A 178 -13.85 5.88 -0.66
C HIS A 178 -13.04 4.95 0.24
N THR A 179 -12.83 5.41 1.47
CA THR A 179 -12.19 4.65 2.54
C THR A 179 -12.97 4.77 3.84
N TRP A 180 -12.69 3.88 4.79
CA TRP A 180 -13.14 3.97 6.17
C TRP A 180 -11.97 4.31 7.08
N ASP A 181 -12.19 5.19 8.07
CA ASP A 181 -11.22 5.43 9.13
C ASP A 181 -11.31 4.34 10.20
N LEU A 182 -10.23 3.57 10.33
CA LEU A 182 -10.09 2.51 11.32
C LEU A 182 -10.04 3.06 12.75
N GLY A 183 -9.55 4.29 12.94
CA GLY A 183 -9.52 4.97 14.23
C GLY A 183 -10.92 5.26 14.73
N SER A 184 -11.71 5.99 13.94
CA SER A 184 -13.13 6.25 14.23
C SER A 184 -13.93 4.96 14.37
N ALA A 185 -13.60 3.90 13.61
CA ALA A 185 -14.23 2.58 13.71
C ALA A 185 -13.86 1.77 14.98
N PHE A 186 -13.01 2.30 15.86
CA PHE A 186 -12.46 1.59 17.02
C PHE A 186 -11.71 0.29 16.65
N CYS A 187 -11.19 0.20 15.42
CA CYS A 187 -10.41 -0.93 14.94
C CYS A 187 -8.94 -0.89 15.37
N LEU A 188 -8.45 0.29 15.80
CA LEU A 188 -7.08 0.50 16.22
C LEU A 188 -6.87 0.16 17.71
N ARG A 189 -5.64 -0.21 18.06
CA ARG A 189 -5.26 -0.48 19.45
C ARG A 189 -5.46 0.78 20.31
N ARG A 190 -5.96 0.57 21.54
CA ARG A 190 -6.00 1.63 22.57
C ARG A 190 -4.58 2.04 22.94
N GLY A 191 -4.36 3.34 23.15
CA GLY A 191 -3.08 3.89 23.62
C GLY A 191 -2.29 4.70 22.60
N PHE A 192 -2.76 4.85 21.36
CA PHE A 192 -2.13 5.79 20.42
C PHE A 192 -2.33 7.25 20.83
N GLY A 193 -3.47 7.58 21.44
CA GLY A 193 -3.75 8.93 21.95
C GLY A 193 -3.93 9.98 20.85
N CYS A 194 -4.09 11.22 21.32
CA CYS A 194 -4.18 12.41 20.48
C CYS A 194 -3.13 13.43 20.91
N HIS A 195 -2.77 14.29 19.98
CA HIS A 195 -1.98 15.47 20.25
C HIS A 195 -2.81 16.55 20.96
N ARG A 196 -2.15 17.63 21.42
CA ARG A 196 -2.82 18.75 22.13
C ARG A 196 -3.84 19.49 21.27
N ASP A 197 -3.67 19.47 19.95
CA ASP A 197 -4.60 20.03 18.98
C ASP A 197 -5.80 19.09 18.71
N GLY A 198 -5.91 17.96 19.42
CA GLY A 198 -6.97 16.98 19.26
C GLY A 198 -6.74 16.00 18.11
N GLU A 199 -5.71 16.21 17.29
CA GLU A 199 -5.42 15.35 16.14
C GLU A 199 -4.88 13.98 16.59
N PRO A 200 -5.31 12.87 15.98
CA PRO A 200 -4.86 11.54 16.37
C PRO A 200 -3.38 11.33 16.04
N VAL A 201 -2.68 10.62 16.93
CA VAL A 201 -1.26 10.26 16.75
C VAL A 201 -1.09 9.26 15.61
N VAL A 202 -2.05 8.35 15.45
CA VAL A 202 -2.12 7.35 14.38
C VAL A 202 -3.41 7.52 13.58
N ARG A 203 -3.27 7.59 12.26
CA ARG A 203 -4.37 7.57 11.29
C ARG A 203 -4.22 6.34 10.42
N ALA A 204 -5.33 5.66 10.14
CA ALA A 204 -5.32 4.50 9.26
C ALA A 204 -6.65 4.40 8.51
N PHE A 205 -6.56 4.39 7.19
CA PHE A 205 -7.69 4.35 6.28
C PHE A 205 -7.65 3.07 5.48
N VAL A 206 -8.79 2.37 5.39
CA VAL A 206 -8.93 1.15 4.60
C VAL A 206 -9.89 1.37 3.44
N CYS A 207 -9.56 0.89 2.25
CA CYS A 207 -10.46 0.92 1.09
C CYS A 207 -11.29 -0.38 0.99
N GLU A 208 -12.22 -0.43 0.04
CA GLU A 208 -13.13 -1.57 -0.10
C GLU A 208 -12.44 -2.90 -0.45
N ASN A 209 -11.26 -2.81 -1.07
CA ASN A 209 -10.42 -3.96 -1.43
C ASN A 209 -9.45 -4.36 -0.30
N GLY A 210 -9.52 -3.72 0.87
CA GLY A 210 -8.66 -4.03 2.01
C GLY A 210 -7.27 -3.37 1.98
N HIS A 211 -7.00 -2.46 1.05
CA HIS A 211 -5.77 -1.67 1.07
C HIS A 211 -5.81 -0.64 2.19
N VAL A 212 -4.73 -0.54 2.95
CA VAL A 212 -4.56 0.36 4.09
C VAL A 212 -3.50 1.40 3.78
N SER A 213 -3.85 2.67 4.02
CA SER A 213 -2.95 3.83 3.99
C SER A 213 -3.01 4.53 5.33
N GLY A 214 -1.88 4.93 5.89
CA GLY A 214 -1.89 5.60 7.17
C GLY A 214 -0.60 6.34 7.49
N ALA A 215 -0.66 7.08 8.59
CA ALA A 215 0.44 7.84 9.14
C ALA A 215 0.45 7.67 10.65
N TRP A 216 1.64 7.64 11.23
CA TRP A 216 1.80 7.90 12.65
C TRP A 216 2.79 9.04 12.89
N THR A 217 2.76 9.56 14.10
CA THR A 217 3.61 10.67 14.54
C THR A 217 4.13 10.33 15.93
N HIS A 218 5.27 10.87 16.35
CA HIS A 218 5.70 10.72 17.73
C HIS A 218 4.80 11.58 18.63
N VAL A 219 4.41 11.04 19.79
CA VAL A 219 3.91 11.90 20.87
C VAL A 219 5.10 12.72 21.35
N PRO A 220 5.05 14.06 21.37
CA PRO A 220 6.17 14.86 21.87
C PRO A 220 6.50 14.39 23.29
N LEU A 221 7.77 14.00 23.51
CA LEU A 221 8.17 13.35 24.75
C LEU A 221 8.01 14.27 25.96
N TYR A 222 8.16 15.58 25.80
CA TYR A 222 7.86 16.61 26.79
C TYR A 222 7.56 17.92 26.05
N SER A 223 6.75 18.79 26.64
CA SER A 223 6.78 20.23 26.36
C SER A 223 7.34 20.95 27.56
#